data_AF-A0A929CAC2-F1
#
_entry.id   AF-A0A929CAC2-F1
#
_cell.length_a   1.000
_cell.length_b   1.000
_cell.length_c   1.000
_cell.angle_alpha   90.00
_cell.angle_beta   90.00
_cell.angle_gamma   90.00
#
_symmetry.space_group_name_H-M   'P 1'
#
loop_
_entity.id
_entity.type
_entity.pdbx_description
1 polymer ?
#
loop_
_entity_poly.entity_id
_entity_poly.type
_entity_poly.pdbx_seq_one_letter_code
_entity_poly.pdbx_strand_id
1 'polypeptide(L)'
;MRRYLKIFNKRSVSRFALLLLTVWMVACTQTGNSGSGEVLVRVYDKYLYASDLDGVIPAGTSARDSLTIVRTFIQNWVDRELIVKKAEENLPDELKDYSDRIEEYKNSLIIYEYEKMLVRQELDTNISLEALQEYYQRHKHNFVLKKDIMNIQYLVLHIDSPAITKFRQYIRSEVPEEKDSLALYSSKYAESFNL
;
A
#
# COMPACT_ATOMS: atom_id res chain seq x y z
N MET A 1 -76.50 -10.11 -7.02
CA MET A 1 -75.25 -9.33 -6.92
C MET A 1 -74.70 -8.93 -8.30
N ARG A 2 -75.39 -8.05 -9.05
CA ARG A 2 -74.88 -7.49 -10.32
C ARG A 2 -75.53 -6.15 -10.64
N ARG A 3 -75.21 -5.08 -9.89
CA ARG A 3 -75.61 -3.70 -10.24
C ARG A 3 -74.61 -2.66 -9.71
N TYR A 4 -73.33 -2.79 -10.04
CA TYR A 4 -72.33 -1.72 -9.85
C TYR A 4 -71.27 -1.79 -10.94
N LEU A 5 -71.66 -1.54 -12.19
CA LEU A 5 -70.68 -1.40 -13.28
C LEU A 5 -71.32 -0.64 -14.44
N LYS A 6 -71.58 0.65 -14.24
CA LYS A 6 -71.88 1.58 -15.34
C LYS A 6 -71.80 3.06 -14.94
N ILE A 7 -70.72 3.47 -14.29
CA ILE A 7 -70.33 4.89 -14.25
C ILE A 7 -68.80 4.97 -14.32
N PHE A 8 -68.24 4.79 -15.51
CA PHE A 8 -66.90 5.30 -15.79
C PHE A 8 -66.96 6.10 -17.09
N ASN A 9 -66.96 7.41 -16.89
CA ASN A 9 -67.07 8.43 -17.91
C ASN A 9 -65.85 8.36 -18.85
N LYS A 10 -66.08 8.21 -20.16
CA LYS A 10 -65.04 8.06 -21.19
C LYS A 10 -64.05 9.25 -21.21
N ARG A 11 -64.48 10.43 -20.71
CA ARG A 11 -63.63 11.62 -20.53
C ARG A 11 -62.69 11.57 -19.31
N SER A 12 -63.04 10.85 -18.24
CA SER A 12 -62.15 10.71 -17.06
C SER A 12 -61.05 9.66 -17.30
N VAL A 13 -61.37 8.59 -18.04
CA VAL A 13 -60.39 7.56 -18.44
C VAL A 13 -59.34 8.13 -19.39
N SER A 14 -59.74 9.00 -20.33
CA SER A 14 -58.79 9.67 -21.24
C SER A 14 -57.86 10.64 -20.49
N ARG A 15 -58.34 11.34 -19.46
CA ARG A 15 -57.50 12.22 -18.62
C ARG A 15 -56.55 11.43 -17.72
N PHE A 16 -57.00 10.30 -17.16
CA PHE A 16 -56.15 9.39 -16.39
C PHE A 16 -55.09 8.71 -17.26
N ALA A 17 -55.45 8.32 -18.49
CA ALA A 17 -54.49 7.77 -19.45
C ALA A 17 -53.44 8.79 -19.87
N LEU A 18 -53.83 10.07 -20.04
CA LEU A 18 -52.89 11.15 -20.36
C LEU A 18 -51.96 11.48 -19.19
N LEU A 19 -52.46 11.43 -17.94
CA LEU A 19 -51.66 11.57 -16.72
C LEU A 19 -50.68 10.40 -16.50
N LEU A 20 -51.11 9.17 -16.80
CA LEU A 20 -50.23 7.98 -16.76
C LEU A 20 -49.14 8.03 -17.84
N LEU A 21 -49.44 8.55 -19.03
CA LEU A 21 -48.48 8.70 -20.13
C LEU A 21 -47.40 9.75 -19.81
N THR A 22 -47.75 10.83 -19.10
CA THR A 22 -46.77 11.84 -18.67
C THR A 22 -45.85 11.35 -17.55
N VAL A 23 -46.33 10.46 -16.67
CA VAL A 23 -45.50 9.86 -15.61
C VAL A 23 -44.47 8.88 -16.19
N TRP A 24 -44.80 8.20 -17.29
CA TRP A 24 -43.87 7.31 -17.98
C TRP A 24 -42.71 8.04 -18.67
N MET A 25 -42.88 9.29 -19.10
CA MET A 25 -41.77 10.07 -19.69
C MET A 25 -40.79 10.64 -18.66
N VAL A 26 -41.17 10.75 -17.38
CA VAL A 26 -40.27 11.26 -16.31
C VAL A 26 -39.44 10.13 -15.67
N ALA A 27 -39.73 8.87 -15.99
CA ALA A 27 -39.02 7.70 -15.43
C ALA A 27 -37.67 7.39 -16.10
N CYS A 28 -37.19 8.21 -17.03
CA CYS A 28 -35.90 8.03 -17.70
C CYS A 28 -35.07 9.32 -17.73
N THR A 29 -34.73 9.85 -16.56
CA THR A 29 -33.58 10.74 -16.41
C THR A 29 -32.85 10.45 -15.10
N GLN A 30 -32.34 9.24 -14.98
CA GLN A 30 -31.27 8.94 -14.03
C GLN A 30 -30.22 8.08 -14.73
N THR A 31 -29.63 8.63 -15.79
CA THR A 31 -28.28 8.25 -16.18
C THR A 31 -27.38 8.68 -15.04
N GLY A 32 -27.03 7.71 -14.19
CA GLY A 32 -26.06 7.87 -13.13
C GLY A 32 -24.85 8.61 -13.67
N ASN A 33 -24.37 9.55 -12.85
CA ASN A 33 -23.19 10.37 -13.06
C ASN A 33 -22.00 9.48 -13.41
N SER A 34 -21.89 9.12 -14.69
CA SER A 34 -20.74 8.45 -15.27
C SER A 34 -19.68 9.53 -15.30
N GLY A 35 -18.57 9.32 -14.59
CA GLY A 35 -17.51 10.33 -14.44
C GLY A 35 -17.31 11.07 -15.76
N SER A 36 -17.49 12.38 -15.75
CA SER A 36 -17.44 13.24 -16.94
C SER A 36 -16.00 13.43 -17.44
N GLY A 37 -15.21 12.36 -17.44
CA GLY A 37 -13.81 12.32 -17.83
C GLY A 37 -13.60 11.50 -19.09
N GLU A 38 -12.42 11.65 -19.67
CA GLU A 38 -11.96 10.83 -20.78
C GLU A 38 -11.86 9.36 -20.36
N VAL A 39 -12.53 8.47 -21.10
CA VAL A 39 -12.47 7.02 -20.86
C VAL A 39 -11.20 6.48 -21.49
N LEU A 40 -10.37 5.81 -20.69
CA LEU A 40 -9.13 5.21 -21.15
C LEU A 40 -9.35 3.77 -21.63
N VAL A 41 -10.05 2.97 -20.83
CA VAL A 41 -10.30 1.55 -21.11
C VAL A 41 -11.68 1.14 -20.58
N ARG A 42 -12.30 0.17 -21.24
CA ARG A 42 -13.57 -0.44 -20.83
C ARG A 42 -13.46 -1.95 -20.80
N VAL A 43 -13.95 -2.58 -19.74
CA VAL A 43 -14.08 -4.03 -19.58
C VAL A 43 -15.53 -4.33 -19.21
N TYR A 44 -16.29 -4.92 -20.13
CA TYR A 44 -17.74 -5.16 -19.98
C TYR A 44 -18.55 -3.89 -19.64
N ASP A 45 -19.09 -3.81 -18.43
CA ASP A 45 -19.87 -2.71 -17.87
C ASP A 45 -19.02 -1.76 -16.99
N LYS A 46 -17.73 -2.05 -16.82
CA LYS A 46 -16.77 -1.25 -16.06
C LYS A 46 -15.94 -0.36 -16.98
N TYR A 47 -15.66 0.84 -16.50
CA TYR A 47 -14.93 1.88 -17.22
C TYR A 47 -13.82 2.43 -16.33
N LEU A 48 -12.65 2.61 -16.92
CA LEU A 48 -11.51 3.29 -16.30
C LEU A 48 -11.37 4.67 -16.92
N TYR A 49 -11.42 5.70 -16.10
CA TYR A 49 -11.37 7.10 -16.51
C TYR A 49 -9.98 7.70 -16.28
N ALA A 50 -9.66 8.77 -16.99
CA ALA A 50 -8.40 9.50 -16.80
C ALA A 50 -8.23 10.02 -15.36
N SER A 51 -9.32 10.37 -14.67
CA SER A 51 -9.31 10.77 -13.26
C SER A 51 -8.89 9.65 -12.30
N ASP A 52 -9.06 8.38 -12.70
CA ASP A 52 -8.65 7.25 -11.86
C ASP A 52 -7.12 7.08 -11.83
N LEU A 53 -6.39 7.81 -12.68
CA LEU A 53 -4.92 7.89 -12.67
C LEU A 53 -4.38 8.98 -11.74
N ASP A 54 -5.24 9.78 -11.12
CA ASP A 54 -4.80 10.85 -10.22
C ASP A 54 -4.05 10.27 -9.01
N GLY A 55 -2.80 10.71 -8.82
CA GLY A 55 -1.93 10.22 -7.75
C GLY A 55 -1.23 8.88 -8.03
N VAL A 56 -1.47 8.23 -9.18
CA VAL A 56 -0.76 7.01 -9.58
C VAL A 56 0.69 7.30 -9.99
N ILE A 57 0.95 8.49 -10.54
CA ILE A 57 2.29 8.91 -11.00
C ILE A 57 2.98 9.73 -9.91
N PRO A 58 4.10 9.26 -9.33
CA PRO A 58 4.87 10.03 -8.35
C PRO A 58 5.43 11.33 -8.93
N ALA A 59 5.50 12.38 -8.11
CA ALA A 59 6.14 13.63 -8.49
C ALA A 59 7.63 13.41 -8.84
N GLY A 60 8.10 14.04 -9.92
CA GLY A 60 9.50 13.93 -10.38
C GLY A 60 9.80 12.73 -11.30
N THR A 61 8.78 11.98 -11.73
CA THR A 61 8.96 10.83 -12.64
C THR A 61 9.28 11.28 -14.08
N SER A 62 10.21 10.60 -14.75
CA SER A 62 10.53 10.86 -16.16
C SER A 62 9.36 10.51 -17.09
N ALA A 63 9.31 11.11 -18.29
CA ALA A 63 8.24 10.83 -19.25
C ALA A 63 8.17 9.36 -19.70
N ARG A 64 9.32 8.66 -19.75
CA ARG A 64 9.36 7.23 -20.13
C ARG A 64 8.82 6.34 -19.02
N ASP A 65 9.19 6.67 -17.79
CA ASP A 65 8.81 5.89 -16.62
C ASP A 65 7.34 6.12 -16.27
N SER A 66 6.84 7.34 -16.42
CA SER A 66 5.42 7.65 -16.23
C SER A 66 4.53 6.89 -17.21
N LEU A 67 4.91 6.80 -18.50
CA LEU A 67 4.20 5.98 -19.49
C LEU A 67 4.19 4.49 -19.10
N THR A 68 5.29 3.99 -18.55
CA THR A 68 5.39 2.59 -18.12
C THR A 68 4.50 2.32 -16.91
N ILE A 69 4.48 3.24 -15.93
CA ILE A 69 3.60 3.19 -14.76
C ILE A 69 2.14 3.17 -15.20
N VAL A 70 1.72 4.10 -16.07
CA VAL A 70 0.34 4.19 -16.54
C VAL A 70 -0.07 2.92 -17.28
N ARG A 71 0.75 2.41 -18.20
CA ARG A 71 0.46 1.15 -18.91
C ARG A 71 0.31 -0.02 -17.95
N THR A 72 1.21 -0.11 -16.97
CA THR A 72 1.18 -1.19 -15.97
C THR A 72 -0.07 -1.10 -15.10
N PHE A 73 -0.45 0.10 -14.67
CA PHE A 73 -1.67 0.34 -13.91
C PHE A 73 -2.91 -0.08 -14.70
N ILE A 74 -3.03 0.38 -15.95
CA ILE A 74 -4.15 0.04 -16.83
C ILE A 74 -4.22 -1.47 -17.05
N GLN A 75 -3.09 -2.13 -17.33
CA GLN A 75 -3.05 -3.57 -17.54
C GLN A 75 -3.50 -4.34 -16.29
N ASN A 76 -2.96 -3.99 -15.12
CA ASN A 76 -3.35 -4.61 -13.84
C ASN A 76 -4.84 -4.41 -13.52
N TRP A 77 -5.39 -3.24 -13.86
CA TRP A 77 -6.81 -2.98 -13.71
C TRP A 77 -7.64 -3.89 -14.63
N VAL A 78 -7.30 -3.97 -15.92
CA VAL A 78 -7.97 -4.86 -16.88
C VAL A 78 -7.93 -6.32 -16.42
N ASP A 79 -6.75 -6.81 -16.04
CA ASP A 79 -6.57 -8.19 -15.59
C ASP A 79 -7.43 -8.49 -14.36
N ARG A 80 -7.48 -7.54 -13.40
CA ARG A 80 -8.32 -7.66 -12.22
C ARG A 80 -9.80 -7.74 -12.58
N GLU A 81 -10.31 -6.82 -13.39
CA GLU A 81 -11.73 -6.81 -13.76
C GLU A 81 -12.13 -8.08 -14.53
N LEU A 82 -11.25 -8.60 -15.39
CA LEU A 82 -11.48 -9.88 -16.08
C LEU A 82 -11.52 -11.07 -15.11
N ILE A 83 -10.59 -11.13 -14.15
CA ILE A 83 -10.56 -12.18 -13.13
C ILE A 83 -11.79 -12.12 -12.24
N VAL A 84 -12.16 -10.92 -11.76
CA VAL A 84 -13.36 -10.70 -10.95
C VAL A 84 -14.60 -11.15 -11.71
N LYS A 85 -14.73 -10.75 -12.98
CA LYS A 85 -15.85 -11.17 -13.82
C LYS A 85 -15.94 -12.70 -13.92
N LYS A 86 -14.80 -13.36 -14.15
CA LYS A 86 -14.77 -14.82 -14.22
C LYS A 86 -15.10 -15.46 -12.88
N ALA A 87 -14.65 -14.90 -11.77
CA ALA A 87 -14.99 -15.39 -10.43
C ALA A 87 -16.50 -15.28 -10.16
N GLU A 88 -17.13 -14.15 -10.50
CA GLU A 88 -18.57 -13.94 -10.35
C GLU A 88 -19.41 -14.95 -11.16
N GLU A 89 -18.95 -15.33 -12.35
CA GLU A 89 -19.63 -16.30 -13.20
C GLU A 89 -19.51 -17.75 -12.69
N ASN A 90 -18.45 -18.09 -11.95
CA ASN A 90 -18.11 -19.48 -11.62
C ASN A 90 -18.25 -19.83 -10.13
N LEU A 91 -18.27 -18.84 -9.23
CA LEU A 91 -18.46 -19.09 -7.81
C LEU A 91 -19.95 -19.38 -7.50
N PRO A 92 -20.25 -20.23 -6.51
CA PRO A 92 -21.56 -20.31 -5.87
C PRO A 92 -21.94 -18.98 -5.20
N ASP A 93 -23.23 -18.65 -5.16
CA ASP A 93 -23.71 -17.37 -4.59
C ASP A 93 -23.42 -17.25 -3.08
N GLU A 94 -23.43 -18.37 -2.34
CA GLU A 94 -23.03 -18.43 -0.92
C GLU A 94 -21.60 -17.93 -0.69
N LEU A 95 -20.70 -18.08 -1.68
CA LEU A 95 -19.32 -17.61 -1.61
C LEU A 95 -19.14 -16.18 -2.13
N LYS A 96 -20.20 -15.56 -2.68
CA LYS A 96 -20.18 -14.18 -3.19
C LYS A 96 -20.74 -13.17 -2.17
N ASP A 97 -21.38 -13.65 -1.10
CA ASP A 97 -21.86 -12.77 -0.05
C ASP A 97 -20.71 -12.36 0.87
N TYR A 98 -20.29 -11.10 0.70
CA TYR A 98 -19.25 -10.47 1.50
C TYR A 98 -19.81 -9.35 2.39
N SER A 99 -21.13 -9.20 2.50
CA SER A 99 -21.77 -8.07 3.19
C SER A 99 -21.27 -7.91 4.64
N ASP A 100 -21.33 -8.98 5.42
CA ASP A 100 -20.84 -9.00 6.81
C ASP A 100 -19.35 -8.66 6.91
N ARG A 101 -18.52 -9.20 6.01
CA ARG A 101 -17.07 -8.97 6.01
C ARG A 101 -16.73 -7.53 5.62
N ILE A 102 -17.47 -6.96 4.67
CA ILE A 102 -17.32 -5.56 4.28
C ILE A 102 -17.71 -4.64 5.44
N GLU A 103 -18.79 -4.97 6.16
CA GLU A 103 -19.21 -4.22 7.35
C GLU A 103 -18.18 -4.31 8.48
N GLU A 104 -17.68 -5.51 8.78
CA GLU A 104 -16.63 -5.72 9.78
C GLU A 104 -15.34 -4.97 9.43
N TYR A 105 -14.93 -5.00 8.16
CA TYR A 105 -13.76 -4.26 7.69
C TYR A 105 -13.96 -2.75 7.80
N LYS A 106 -15.13 -2.24 7.41
CA LYS A 106 -15.48 -0.82 7.56
C LYS A 106 -15.44 -0.39 9.02
N ASN A 107 -16.02 -1.18 9.92
CA ASN A 107 -16.02 -0.90 11.36
C ASN A 107 -14.59 -0.86 11.91
N SER A 108 -13.75 -1.82 11.49
CA SER A 108 -12.34 -1.88 11.86
C SER A 108 -11.56 -0.63 11.40
N LEU A 109 -11.79 -0.16 10.17
CA LEU A 109 -11.17 1.08 9.66
C LEU A 109 -11.61 2.32 10.47
N ILE A 110 -12.88 2.41 10.85
CA ILE A 110 -13.41 3.52 11.64
C ILE A 110 -12.78 3.52 13.05
N ILE A 111 -12.72 2.35 13.69
CA ILE A 111 -12.08 2.19 15.01
C ILE A 111 -10.61 2.61 14.93
N TYR A 112 -9.89 2.12 13.93
CA TYR A 112 -8.48 2.46 13.73
C TYR A 112 -8.24 3.97 13.59
N GLU A 113 -9.00 4.67 12.75
CA GLU A 113 -8.84 6.11 12.59
C GLU A 113 -9.24 6.87 13.86
N TYR A 114 -10.23 6.38 14.61
CA TYR A 114 -10.61 6.95 15.90
C TYR A 114 -9.52 6.77 16.96
N GLU A 115 -8.95 5.57 17.11
CA GLU A 115 -7.83 5.29 18.01
C GLU A 115 -6.62 6.17 17.69
N LYS A 116 -6.29 6.31 16.39
CA LYS A 116 -5.22 7.17 15.91
C LYS A 116 -5.48 8.65 16.21
N MET A 117 -6.73 9.10 16.11
CA MET A 117 -7.13 10.44 16.52
C MET A 117 -6.94 10.64 18.03
N LEU A 118 -7.39 9.69 18.86
CA LEU A 118 -7.23 9.74 20.31
C LEU A 118 -5.76 9.78 20.71
N VAL A 119 -4.93 8.89 20.14
CA VAL A 119 -3.49 8.87 20.38
C VAL A 119 -2.86 10.22 20.03
N ARG A 120 -3.26 10.86 18.93
CA ARG A 120 -2.76 12.20 18.57
C ARG A 120 -3.20 13.31 19.53
N GLN A 121 -4.35 13.18 20.17
CA GLN A 121 -4.85 14.15 21.15
C GLN A 121 -4.16 13.99 22.51
N GLU A 122 -3.93 12.75 22.93
CA GLU A 122 -3.37 12.40 24.24
C GLU A 122 -1.83 12.38 24.26
N LEU A 123 -1.17 12.33 23.10
CA LEU A 123 0.28 12.45 22.99
C LEU A 123 0.70 13.92 23.15
N ASP A 124 0.98 14.33 24.39
CA ASP A 124 1.82 15.50 24.63
C ASP A 124 3.23 15.22 24.09
N THR A 125 3.54 15.79 22.93
CA THR A 125 4.85 15.62 22.29
C THR A 125 5.96 16.42 22.98
N ASN A 126 5.63 17.27 23.96
CA ASN A 126 6.58 18.11 24.64
C ASN A 126 7.25 17.36 25.81
N ILE A 127 8.10 16.39 25.48
CA ILE A 127 8.88 15.64 26.46
C ILE A 127 10.12 16.47 26.84
N SER A 128 10.23 16.83 28.12
CA SER A 128 11.40 17.56 28.62
C SER A 128 12.64 16.65 28.67
N LEU A 129 13.84 17.25 28.59
CA LEU A 129 15.10 16.51 28.66
C LEU A 129 15.25 15.79 30.02
N GLU A 130 14.78 16.42 31.10
CA GLU A 130 14.80 15.85 32.45
C GLU A 130 13.91 14.61 32.56
N ALA A 131 12.70 14.67 32.00
CA ALA A 131 11.77 13.53 31.98
C ALA A 131 12.35 12.34 31.20
N LEU A 132 13.03 12.61 30.08
CA LEU A 132 13.71 11.60 29.27
C LEU A 132 14.87 10.96 30.05
N GLN A 133 15.67 11.77 30.73
CA GLN A 133 16.78 11.28 31.55
C GLN A 133 16.28 10.46 32.73
N GLU A 134 15.23 10.89 33.43
CA GLU A 134 14.60 10.14 34.52
C GLU A 134 14.03 8.80 34.04
N TYR A 135 13.35 8.77 32.89
CA TYR A 135 12.86 7.55 32.27
C TYR A 135 14.02 6.60 31.92
N TYR A 136 15.07 7.10 31.29
CA TYR A 136 16.25 6.31 30.95
C TYR A 136 16.90 5.70 32.21
N GLN A 137 17.10 6.49 33.28
CA GLN A 137 17.67 5.98 34.52
C GLN A 137 16.79 4.90 35.16
N ARG A 138 15.45 5.09 35.19
CA ARG A 138 14.49 4.11 35.73
C ARG A 138 14.42 2.82 34.92
N HIS A 139 14.62 2.90 33.60
CA HIS A 139 14.45 1.77 32.68
C HIS A 139 15.76 1.29 32.03
N LYS A 140 16.93 1.60 32.60
CA LYS A 140 18.25 1.21 32.04
C LYS A 140 18.33 -0.27 31.64
N HIS A 141 17.71 -1.15 32.42
CA HIS A 141 17.72 -2.59 32.16
C HIS A 141 17.08 -2.96 30.81
N ASN A 142 16.13 -2.16 30.31
CA ASN A 142 15.47 -2.38 29.02
C ASN A 142 16.37 -2.01 27.83
N PHE A 143 17.43 -1.22 28.06
CA PHE A 143 18.34 -0.74 27.02
C PHE A 143 19.67 -1.52 27.00
N VAL A 144 19.74 -2.65 27.69
CA VAL A 144 20.90 -3.54 27.63
C VAL A 144 20.91 -4.26 26.28
N LEU A 145 22.07 -4.27 25.64
CA LEU A 145 22.29 -4.99 24.39
C LEU A 145 22.02 -6.49 24.61
N LYS A 146 21.18 -7.08 23.76
CA LYS A 146 20.87 -8.52 23.79
C LYS A 146 22.06 -9.39 23.36
N LYS A 147 23.03 -8.80 22.67
CA LYS A 147 24.23 -9.46 22.16
C LYS A 147 25.41 -8.56 22.41
N ASP A 148 26.52 -9.16 22.82
CA ASP A 148 27.78 -8.46 22.92
C ASP A 148 28.22 -8.00 21.53
N ILE A 149 28.64 -6.75 21.47
CA ILE A 149 29.23 -6.15 20.28
C ILE A 149 30.75 -6.12 20.48
N MET A 150 31.46 -6.74 19.55
CA MET A 150 32.92 -6.74 19.54
C MET A 150 33.41 -6.05 18.28
N ASN A 151 34.37 -5.15 18.45
CA ASN A 151 35.13 -4.61 17.34
C ASN A 151 36.34 -5.54 17.11
N ILE A 152 36.34 -6.28 15.99
CA ILE A 152 37.37 -7.28 15.69
C ILE A 152 38.06 -6.90 14.39
N GLN A 153 39.38 -6.80 14.46
CA GLN A 153 40.24 -6.73 13.28
C GLN A 153 40.44 -8.14 12.73
N TYR A 154 40.20 -8.33 11.43
CA TYR A 154 40.36 -9.63 10.78
C TYR A 154 40.88 -9.49 9.36
N LEU A 155 41.50 -10.58 8.89
CA LEU A 155 42.03 -10.72 7.54
C LEU A 155 41.78 -12.16 7.07
N VAL A 156 41.11 -12.32 5.94
CA VAL A 156 40.90 -13.62 5.30
C VAL A 156 41.90 -13.80 4.18
N LEU A 157 42.77 -14.80 4.32
CA LEU A 157 43.81 -15.17 3.35
C LEU A 157 43.61 -16.62 2.90
N HIS A 158 43.98 -16.92 1.66
CA HIS A 158 44.08 -18.29 1.19
C HIS A 158 45.19 -19.05 1.94
N ILE A 159 44.98 -20.35 2.24
CA ILE A 159 45.88 -21.16 3.08
C ILE A 159 47.31 -21.28 2.52
N ASP A 160 47.46 -21.19 1.20
CA ASP A 160 48.74 -21.26 0.49
C ASP A 160 49.42 -19.88 0.34
N SER A 161 48.83 -18.82 0.89
CA SER A 161 49.38 -17.48 0.72
C SER A 161 50.70 -17.32 1.48
N PRO A 162 51.80 -16.91 0.80
CA PRO A 162 53.08 -16.67 1.45
C PRO A 162 53.04 -15.47 2.42
N ALA A 163 51.95 -14.69 2.42
CA ALA A 163 51.74 -13.55 3.31
C ALA A 163 51.29 -13.94 4.73
N ILE A 164 50.89 -15.20 4.98
CA ILE A 164 50.39 -15.66 6.30
C ILE A 164 51.42 -15.43 7.41
N THR A 165 52.69 -15.76 7.15
CA THR A 165 53.75 -15.63 8.15
C THR A 165 54.03 -14.17 8.50
N LYS A 166 54.03 -13.28 7.50
CA LYS A 166 54.23 -11.83 7.70
C LYS A 166 53.03 -11.19 8.39
N PHE A 167 51.81 -11.60 8.05
CA PHE A 167 50.60 -11.10 8.70
C PHE A 167 50.57 -11.39 10.20
N ARG A 168 50.92 -12.62 10.62
CA ARG A 168 50.98 -12.97 12.06
C ARG A 168 51.95 -12.09 12.85
N GLN A 169 53.00 -11.61 12.19
CA GLN A 169 53.97 -10.71 12.79
C GLN A 169 53.41 -9.27 12.88
N TYR A 170 52.85 -8.76 11.79
CA TYR A 170 52.38 -7.37 11.71
C TYR A 170 51.07 -7.12 12.48
N ILE A 171 50.14 -8.07 12.57
CA ILE A 171 48.88 -7.89 13.30
C ILE A 171 49.10 -7.71 14.82
N ARG A 172 50.24 -8.17 15.34
CA ARG A 172 50.62 -8.06 16.76
C ARG A 172 51.54 -6.88 17.05
N SER A 173 51.95 -6.15 16.02
CA SER A 173 52.88 -5.05 16.14
C SER A 173 52.17 -3.72 16.33
N GLU A 174 52.69 -2.89 17.22
CA GLU A 174 52.24 -1.51 17.42
C GLU A 174 53.04 -0.50 16.57
N VAL A 175 54.01 -0.97 15.79
CA VAL A 175 54.87 -0.12 14.95
C VAL A 175 54.06 0.45 13.77
N PRO A 176 53.98 1.79 13.60
CA PRO A 176 53.17 2.42 12.55
C PRO A 176 53.51 1.97 11.13
N GLU A 177 54.80 1.84 10.80
CA GLU A 177 55.27 1.40 9.47
C GLU A 177 54.84 -0.05 9.15
N GLU A 178 54.74 -0.90 10.18
CA GLU A 178 54.29 -2.28 10.04
C GLU A 178 52.76 -2.36 9.86
N LYS A 179 52.00 -1.40 10.41
CA LYS A 179 50.55 -1.27 10.18
C LYS A 179 50.22 -0.74 8.79
N ASP A 180 50.97 0.22 8.28
CA ASP A 180 50.80 0.71 6.91
C ASP A 180 51.15 -0.40 5.90
N SER A 181 52.22 -1.15 6.20
CA SER A 181 52.56 -2.36 5.47
C SER A 181 51.44 -3.40 5.54
N LEU A 182 50.85 -3.64 6.73
CA LEU A 182 49.72 -4.55 6.91
C LEU A 182 48.55 -4.19 6.00
N ALA A 183 48.15 -2.91 5.93
CA ALA A 183 47.06 -2.46 5.05
C ALA A 183 47.38 -2.70 3.56
N LEU A 184 48.62 -2.45 3.14
CA LEU A 184 49.09 -2.72 1.78
C LEU A 184 49.10 -4.22 1.45
N TYR A 185 49.55 -5.07 2.37
CA TYR A 185 49.51 -6.53 2.18
C TYR A 185 48.07 -7.07 2.17
N SER A 186 47.20 -6.48 2.99
CA SER A 186 45.78 -6.85 3.08
C SER A 186 45.05 -6.57 1.77
N SER A 187 45.24 -5.38 1.20
CA SER A 187 44.66 -5.04 -0.11
C SER A 187 45.17 -5.90 -1.26
N LYS A 188 46.40 -6.42 -1.17
CA LYS A 188 47.01 -7.22 -2.24
C LYS A 188 46.68 -8.72 -2.18
N TYR A 189 46.50 -9.29 -0.99
CA TYR A 189 46.41 -10.74 -0.81
C TYR A 189 45.16 -11.21 -0.06
N ALA A 190 44.38 -10.33 0.56
CA ALA A 190 43.20 -10.72 1.32
C ALA A 190 41.94 -10.77 0.45
N GLU A 191 41.11 -11.78 0.71
CA GLU A 191 39.78 -11.90 0.12
C GLU A 191 38.78 -10.96 0.82
N SER A 192 38.93 -10.78 2.14
CA SER A 192 38.17 -9.81 2.93
C SER A 192 38.95 -9.38 4.17
N PHE A 193 38.80 -8.13 4.60
CA PHE A 193 39.51 -7.61 5.77
C PHE A 193 38.79 -6.43 6.45
N ASN A 194 39.04 -6.27 7.75
CA ASN A 194 38.70 -5.11 8.57
C ASN A 194 39.87 -4.85 9.53
N LEU A 195 40.49 -3.68 9.46
CA LEU A 195 41.68 -3.27 10.21
C LEU A 195 41.39 -2.03 11.04
#